data_AF-A0A0Q4X5I2-F1
#
_entry.id   AF-A0A0Q4X5I2-F1
#
_cell.length_a   1.000
_cell.length_b   1.000
_cell.length_c   1.000
_cell.angle_alpha   90.00
_cell.angle_beta   90.00
_cell.angle_gamma   90.00
#
_symmetry.space_group_name_H-M   'P 1'
#
loop_
_entity.id
_entity.type
_entity.pdbx_description
1 polymer ?
#
loop_
_entity_poly.entity_id
_entity_poly.type
_entity_poly.pdbx_seq_one_letter_code
_entity_poly.pdbx_strand_id
1 'polypeptide(L)' 'MKLADFLAQEEISDSAFADRIGVSRQALWRYKSGDRRPEWDVLERIAHETGGRVTPNDFLPVPAPAQPVPEMRGTV' A
#
# COMPACT_ATOMS: atom_id res chain seq x y z
N MET A 1 2.41 0.64 -7.58
CA MET A 1 3.23 1.81 -7.17
C MET A 1 3.12 1.95 -5.67
N LYS A 2 4.21 1.99 -4.90
CA LYS A 2 4.07 2.19 -3.44
C LYS A 2 3.84 3.67 -3.13
N LEU A 3 3.20 3.94 -2.00
CA LEU A 3 2.93 5.32 -1.55
C LEU A 3 4.21 6.14 -1.42
N ALA A 4 5.31 5.54 -0.95
CA ALA A 4 6.59 6.24 -0.83
C ALA A 4 7.14 6.72 -2.19
N ASP A 5 7.02 5.88 -3.23
CA ASP A 5 7.47 6.22 -4.58
C ASP A 5 6.63 7.35 -5.18
N PHE A 6 5.30 7.30 -4.97
CA PHE A 6 4.39 8.35 -5.42
C PHE A 6 4.76 9.71 -4.80
N LEU A 7 4.99 9.76 -3.49
CA LEU A 7 5.33 11.01 -2.79
C LEU A 7 6.68 11.56 -3.25
N ALA A 8 7.65 10.70 -3.50
CA ALA A 8 8.95 11.10 -4.04
C ALA A 8 8.83 11.65 -5.46
N GLN A 9 8.03 11.01 -6.32
CA GLN A 9 7.84 11.45 -7.72
C GLN A 9 7.10 12.79 -7.82
N GLU A 10 6.12 13.03 -6.95
CA GLU A 10 5.34 14.27 -6.92
C GLU A 10 5.99 15.36 -6.05
N GLU A 11 7.16 15.07 -5.45
CA GLU A 11 7.88 15.96 -4.52
C GLU A 11 7.01 16.45 -3.34
N ILE A 12 6.06 15.62 -2.90
CA ILE A 12 5.14 15.92 -1.81
C ILE A 12 5.73 15.43 -0.48
N SER A 13 5.81 16.33 0.52
CA SER A 13 6.25 15.93 1.86
C SER A 13 5.22 15.05 2.58
N ASP A 14 5.71 14.17 3.45
CA ASP A 14 4.86 13.30 4.28
C ASP A 14 3.84 14.08 5.10
N SER A 15 4.20 15.25 5.65
CA SER A 15 3.25 16.08 6.41
C SER A 15 2.15 16.61 5.50
N ALA A 16 2.51 17.19 4.35
CA ALA A 16 1.55 17.79 3.43
C ALA A 16 0.56 16.75 2.89
N PHE A 17 1.02 15.53 2.58
CA PHE A 17 0.12 14.48 2.13
C PHE A 17 -0.76 13.94 3.26
N ALA A 18 -0.20 13.80 4.47
CA ALA A 18 -0.96 13.38 5.64
C ALA A 18 -2.11 14.36 5.95
N ASP A 19 -1.84 15.67 5.84
CA ASP A 19 -2.85 16.72 6.01
C ASP A 19 -3.97 16.61 4.96
N ARG A 20 -3.63 16.36 3.68
CA ARG A 20 -4.61 16.18 2.59
C ARG A 20 -5.55 15.00 2.83
N ILE A 21 -5.02 13.87 3.28
CA ILE A 21 -5.82 12.69 3.60
C ILE A 21 -6.36 12.69 5.03
N GLY A 22 -6.14 13.74 5.83
CA GLY A 22 -6.69 13.87 7.19
C GLY A 22 -6.16 12.82 8.18
N VAL A 23 -4.86 12.53 8.17
CA VAL A 23 -4.20 11.63 9.15
C VAL A 23 -2.95 12.29 9.73
N SER A 24 -2.40 11.73 10.81
CA SER A 24 -1.13 12.23 11.34
C SER A 24 0.05 11.80 10.47
N ARG A 25 1.11 12.63 10.43
CA ARG A 25 2.38 12.28 9.77
C ARG A 25 2.94 10.92 10.23
N GLN A 26 2.78 10.59 11.52
CA GLN A 26 3.23 9.30 12.06
C GLN A 26 2.39 8.13 11.53
N ALA A 27 1.08 8.31 11.37
CA ALA A 27 0.24 7.29 10.73
C ALA A 27 0.68 7.07 9.27
N LEU A 28 0.92 8.16 8.53
CA LEU A 28 1.43 8.07 7.16
C LEU A 28 2.77 7.32 7.09
N TRP A 29 3.69 7.61 8.02
CA TRP A 29 4.97 6.91 8.08
C TRP A 29 4.80 5.40 8.28
N ARG A 30 3.88 4.97 9.16
CA ARG A 30 3.58 3.53 9.36
C ARG A 30 2.97 2.87 8.12
N TYR A 31 2.18 3.62 7.36
CA TYR A 31 1.64 3.13 6.09
C TYR A 31 2.74 2.95 5.04
N LYS A 32 3.70 3.88 4.97
CA LYS A 32 4.85 3.82 4.06
C LYS A 32 5.81 2.69 4.41
N SER A 33 6.10 2.50 5.69
CA SER A 33 7.02 1.45 6.15
C SER A 33 6.41 0.05 6.07
N GLY A 34 5.10 -0.06 5.88
CA GLY A 34 4.38 -1.33 5.93
C GLY A 34 4.16 -1.87 7.34
N ASP A 35 4.51 -1.10 8.37
CA ASP A 35 4.28 -1.43 9.79
C ASP A 35 2.79 -1.56 10.11
N ARG A 36 1.95 -0.74 9.46
CA ARG A 36 0.50 -0.77 9.62
C ARG A 36 -0.21 -0.69 8.27
N ARG A 37 -1.24 -1.51 8.09
CA ARG A 37 -2.19 -1.35 6.99
C ARG A 37 -3.19 -0.22 7.30
N PRO A 38 -3.42 0.74 6.38
CA PRO A 38 -4.44 1.77 6.55
C PRO A 38 -5.85 1.15 6.61
N GLU A 39 -6.78 1.85 7.26
CA GLU A 39 -8.19 1.46 7.26
C GLU A 39 -8.86 1.75 5.92
N TRP A 40 -10.02 1.12 5.66
CA TRP A 40 -10.73 1.23 4.37
C TRP A 40 -10.97 2.67 3.94
N ASP A 41 -11.47 3.50 4.85
CA ASP A 41 -11.72 4.92 4.57
C ASP A 41 -10.43 5.70 4.23
N VAL A 42 -9.30 5.37 4.87
CA VAL A 42 -8.00 5.97 4.55
C VAL A 42 -7.48 5.47 3.19
N LEU A 43 -7.72 4.20 2.86
CA LEU A 43 -7.36 3.64 1.56
C LEU A 43 -8.13 4.33 0.42
N GLU A 44 -9.42 4.61 0.62
CA GLU A 44 -10.23 5.37 -0.34
C GLU A 44 -9.70 6.80 -0.51
N ARG A 45 -9.38 7.50 0.59
CA ARG A 45 -8.77 8.84 0.55
C ARG A 45 -7.43 8.84 -0.19
N ILE A 46 -6.55 7.86 0.07
CA ILE A 46 -5.27 7.71 -0.64
C ILE A 46 -5.51 7.45 -2.13
N ALA A 47 -6.40 6.52 -2.48
CA ALA A 47 -6.68 6.21 -3.88
C ALA A 47 -7.25 7.42 -4.63
N HIS A 48 -8.13 8.19 -3.98
CA HIS A 48 -8.68 9.42 -4.53
C HIS A 48 -7.61 10.50 -4.74
N GLU A 49 -6.85 10.85 -3.70
CA GLU A 49 -5.82 11.90 -3.77
C GLU A 49 -4.66 11.58 -4.72
N THR A 50 -4.37 10.29 -4.94
CA THR A 50 -3.34 9.85 -5.89
C THR A 50 -3.86 9.62 -7.31
N GLY A 51 -5.16 9.88 -7.57
CA GLY A 51 -5.78 9.62 -8.86
C GLY A 51 -5.72 8.14 -9.28
N GLY A 52 -5.77 7.22 -8.31
CA GLY A 52 -5.70 5.79 -8.53
C GLY A 52 -4.28 5.24 -8.80
N ARG A 53 -3.23 6.08 -8.73
CA ARG A 53 -1.84 5.62 -8.89
C ARG A 53 -1.39 4.74 -7.73
N VAL A 54 -1.88 5.00 -6.53
CA VAL A 54 -1.71 4.14 -5.37
C VAL A 54 -3.05 3.52 -5.03
N THR A 55 -3.15 2.21 -5.13
CA THR A 55 -4.38 1.46 -4.89
C THR A 55 -4.32 0.69 -3.57
N PRO A 56 -5.46 0.22 -3.04
CA PRO A 56 -5.47 -0.62 -1.84
C PRO A 56 -4.58 -1.87 -1.95
N ASN A 57 -4.42 -2.40 -3.17
CA ASN A 57 -3.59 -3.57 -3.43
C ASN A 57 -2.10 -3.31 -3.22
N ASP A 58 -1.65 -2.05 -3.36
CA ASP A 58 -0.25 -1.67 -3.14
C ASP A 58 0.17 -1.77 -1.67
N PHE A 59 -0.78 -1.89 -0.74
CA PHE A 59 -0.52 -2.11 0.69
C PHE A 59 -0.51 -3.60 1.08
N LEU A 60 -0.77 -4.51 0.14
CA LEU A 60 -0.69 -5.94 0.41
C LEU A 60 0.78 -6.42 0.40
N PRO A 61 1.12 -7.41 1.24
CA PRO A 61 2.40 -8.09 1.13
C PRO A 61 2.49 -8.76 -0.25
N VAL A 62 3.66 -8.72 -0.87
CA VAL A 62 3.92 -9.52 -2.06
C VAL A 62 3.80 -10.98 -1.62
N PRO A 63 2.91 -11.78 -2.24
CA PRO A 63 2.79 -13.19 -1.88
C PRO A 63 4.17 -13.82 -2.08
N ALA A 64 4.64 -14.55 -1.06
CA ALA A 64 5.81 -15.39 -1.22
C ALA A 64 5.58 -16.28 -2.47
N PRO A 65 6.62 -16.51 -3.30
CA PRO A 65 6.47 -17.33 -4.48
C PRO A 65 5.81 -18.64 -4.05
N ALA A 66 4.67 -18.94 -4.67
CA ALA A 66 3.91 -20.14 -4.36
C ALA A 66 4.87 -21.31 -4.49
N GLN A 67 5.19 -21.96 -3.37
CA GLN A 67 5.99 -23.18 -3.42
C GLN A 67 5.26 -24.14 -4.37
N PRO A 68 5.98 -24.82 -5.28
CA PRO A 68 5.34 -25.72 -6.22
C PRO A 68 4.51 -26.71 -5.41
N VAL A 69 3.19 -26.69 -5.61
CA VAL A 69 2.30 -27.67 -5.01
C VAL A 69 2.83 -29.04 -5.43
N PRO A 70 3.19 -29.93 -4.49
CA PRO A 70 3.70 -31.24 -4.86
C PRO A 70 2.62 -31.92 -5.69
N GLU A 71 2.96 -32.23 -6.94
CA GLU A 71 2.09 -32.86 -7.92
C GLU A 71 1.55 -34.15 -7.31
N MET A 72 0.29 -34.13 -6.87
CA MET A 72 -0.37 -35.33 -6.37
C MET A 72 -0.51 -36.27 -7.57
N ARG A 73 0.44 -37.19 -7.71
CA ARG A 73 0.37 -38.29 -8.67
C ARG A 73 -0.88 -39.09 -8.35
N GLY A 74 -1.93 -38.85 -9.12
CA GLY A 74 -3.08 -39.74 -9.19
C GLY A 74 -2.59 -41.08 -9.71
N THR A 75 -2.47 -42.06 -8.83
CA THR A 75 -2.42 -43.46 -9.25
C THR A 75 -3.86 -43.89 -9.51
N VAL A 76 -4.13 -44.14 -10.79
CA VAL A 76 -5.28 -44.87 -11.34
C VAL A 76 -5.32 -46.30 -10.82
#